data_AF-A0A2M3ZM33-F1
#
_entry.id   AF-A0A2M3ZM33-F1
#
_cell.length_a   1.000
_cell.length_b   1.000
_cell.length_c   1.000
_cell.angle_alpha   90.00
_cell.angle_beta   90.00
_cell.angle_gamma   90.00
#
_symmetry.space_group_name_H-M   'P 1'
#
loop_
_entity.id
_entity.type
_entity.pdbx_description
1 polymer ?
#
loop_
_entity_poly.entity_id
_entity_poly.type
_entity_poly.pdbx_seq_one_letter_code
_entity_poly.pdbx_strand_id
1 'polypeptide(L)'
;MVAWVAQGLGLLVASLFDVKNGAIFGPFFICPFLIFSGFFIHLTDAHPVMQWLFHISFLKYALQGAALAIFGYDRPRMECEETYCHFVLPKKFLKEVDMLQADFVQAVIALTVIFFVFRVAAFYVMRFRMKNKI
;
A
#
# COMPACT_ATOMS: atom_id res chain seq x y z
N MET A 1 9.81 5.55 -0.85
CA MET A 1 9.66 4.12 -0.53
C MET A 1 8.58 3.45 -1.38
N VAL A 2 7.34 3.95 -1.38
CA VAL A 2 6.21 3.34 -2.14
C VAL A 2 6.52 3.15 -3.63
N ALA A 3 7.09 4.17 -4.28
CA ALA A 3 7.47 4.10 -5.69
C ALA A 3 8.48 2.97 -5.99
N TRP A 4 9.40 2.67 -5.06
CA TRP A 4 10.38 1.59 -5.25
C TRP A 4 9.73 0.20 -5.17
N VAL A 5 8.75 0.03 -4.29
CA VAL A 5 7.93 -1.19 -4.21
C VAL A 5 7.10 -1.35 -5.49
N ALA A 6 6.42 -0.28 -5.92
CA ALA A 6 5.62 -0.27 -7.14
C ALA A 6 6.47 -0.57 -8.39
N GLN A 7 7.69 -0.02 -8.48
CA GLN A 7 8.64 -0.36 -9.53
C GLN A 7 9.03 -1.85 -9.49
N GLY A 8 9.24 -2.43 -8.29
CA GLY A 8 9.52 -3.85 -8.12
C GLY A 8 8.38 -4.73 -8.65
N LEU A 9 7.13 -4.39 -8.31
CA LEU A 9 5.94 -5.08 -8.83
C LEU A 9 5.83 -4.93 -10.36
N GLY A 10 6.07 -3.73 -10.90
CA GLY A 10 6.07 -3.49 -12.35
C GLY A 10 7.11 -4.32 -13.09
N LEU A 11 8.33 -4.43 -12.55
CA LEU A 11 9.38 -5.30 -13.10
C LEU A 11 8.97 -6.77 -13.06
N LEU A 12 8.31 -7.21 -11.99
CA LEU A 12 7.82 -8.59 -11.88
C LEU A 12 6.76 -8.89 -12.96
N VAL A 13 5.76 -8.03 -13.13
CA VAL A 13 4.71 -8.19 -14.15
C VAL A 13 5.31 -8.14 -15.57
N ALA A 14 6.18 -7.18 -15.85
CA ALA A 14 6.87 -7.08 -17.14
C ALA A 14 7.78 -8.28 -17.43
N SER A 15 8.34 -8.90 -16.38
CA SER A 15 9.12 -10.13 -16.52
C SER A 15 8.26 -11.37 -16.73
N LEU A 16 6.99 -11.38 -16.34
CA LEU A 16 6.11 -12.54 -16.53
C LEU A 16 5.43 -12.54 -17.90
N PHE A 17 4.97 -11.37 -18.36
CA PHE A 17 4.14 -11.25 -19.55
C PHE A 17 4.89 -10.63 -20.73
N ASP A 18 4.33 -10.78 -21.93
CA ASP A 18 4.74 -10.02 -23.11
C ASP A 18 4.10 -8.62 -23.07
N VAL A 19 4.65 -7.64 -23.80
CA VAL A 19 4.31 -6.20 -23.68
C VAL A 19 2.80 -5.95 -23.81
N LYS A 20 2.14 -6.60 -24.77
CA LYS A 20 0.69 -6.49 -25.00
C LYS A 20 -0.13 -6.99 -23.82
N ASN A 21 0.24 -8.16 -23.28
CA ASN A 21 -0.48 -8.77 -22.17
C ASN A 21 -0.15 -8.06 -20.84
N GLY A 22 1.10 -7.62 -20.66
CA GLY A 22 1.53 -6.89 -19.47
C GLY A 22 0.80 -5.57 -19.27
N ALA A 23 0.51 -4.83 -20.36
CA ALA A 23 -0.28 -3.60 -20.28
C ALA A 23 -1.73 -3.84 -19.82
N ILE A 24 -2.32 -4.98 -20.21
CA ILE A 24 -3.68 -5.36 -19.80
C ILE A 24 -3.69 -5.86 -18.35
N PHE A 25 -2.74 -6.74 -17.98
CA PHE A 25 -2.70 -7.37 -16.66
C PHE A 25 -2.12 -6.48 -15.54
N GLY A 26 -1.34 -5.46 -15.88
CA GLY A 26 -0.78 -4.51 -14.90
C GLY A 26 -1.83 -3.91 -13.97
N PRO A 27 -2.91 -3.29 -14.51
CA PRO A 27 -4.05 -2.82 -13.73
C PRO A 27 -4.67 -3.91 -12.84
N PHE A 28 -4.86 -5.13 -13.36
CA PHE A 28 -5.43 -6.23 -12.58
C PHE A 28 -4.58 -6.62 -11.36
N PHE A 29 -3.25 -6.50 -11.44
CA PHE A 29 -2.38 -6.75 -10.28
C PHE A 29 -2.43 -5.63 -9.25
N ILE A 30 -2.57 -4.36 -9.66
CA ILE A 30 -2.59 -3.23 -8.72
C ILE A 30 -3.97 -3.00 -8.07
N CYS A 31 -5.06 -3.31 -8.77
CA CYS A 31 -6.43 -3.18 -8.28
C CYS A 31 -6.67 -3.82 -6.89
N PRO A 32 -6.31 -5.09 -6.62
CA PRO A 32 -6.53 -5.67 -5.30
C PRO A 32 -5.74 -4.95 -4.21
N PHE A 33 -4.50 -4.52 -4.49
CA PHE A 33 -3.72 -3.75 -3.53
C PHE A 33 -4.35 -2.39 -3.19
N LEU A 34 -4.99 -1.75 -4.18
CA LEU A 34 -5.73 -0.49 -3.99
C LEU A 34 -7.00 -0.70 -3.16
N ILE A 35 -7.79 -1.73 -3.47
CA ILE A 35 -9.05 -2.02 -2.75
C ILE A 35 -8.75 -2.32 -1.27
N PHE A 36 -7.75 -3.16 -1.01
CA PHE A 36 -7.33 -3.54 0.34
C PHE A 36 -6.29 -2.58 0.96
N SER A 37 -6.26 -1.31 0.52
CA SER A 37 -5.38 -0.28 1.08
C SER A 37 -5.85 0.28 2.43
N GLY A 38 -7.07 -0.05 2.88
CA GLY A 38 -7.66 0.57 4.07
C GLY A 38 -8.41 1.87 3.79
N PHE A 39 -8.39 2.40 2.56
CA PHE A 39 -9.19 3.57 2.16
C PHE A 39 -10.59 3.19 1.69
N PHE A 40 -10.72 2.15 0.86
CA PHE A 40 -12.00 1.72 0.30
C PHE A 40 -12.74 0.74 1.22
N ILE A 41 -11.99 -0.18 1.84
CA ILE A 41 -12.49 -1.18 2.78
C ILE A 41 -11.61 -1.09 4.02
N HIS A 42 -12.21 -0.98 5.20
CA HIS A 42 -11.48 -0.99 6.46
C HIS A 42 -11.21 -2.44 6.92
N LEU A 43 -10.17 -2.62 7.75
CA LEU A 43 -9.78 -3.94 8.24
C LEU A 43 -10.85 -4.54 9.18
N THR A 44 -11.55 -3.67 9.93
CA THR A 44 -12.64 -4.03 10.85
C THR A 44 -13.86 -4.60 10.13
N ASP A 45 -14.14 -4.14 8.92
CA ASP A 45 -15.35 -4.49 8.17
C ASP A 45 -15.12 -5.73 7.27
N ALA A 46 -13.87 -6.13 7.10
CA ALA A 46 -13.51 -7.26 6.26
C ALA A 46 -13.70 -8.61 6.97
N HIS A 47 -14.26 -9.59 6.26
CA HIS A 47 -14.38 -10.97 6.74
C HIS A 47 -12.99 -11.53 7.12
N PRO A 48 -12.84 -12.32 8.21
CA PRO A 48 -11.54 -12.80 8.71
C PRO A 48 -10.67 -13.49 7.64
N VAL A 49 -11.31 -14.23 6.73
CA VAL A 49 -10.64 -14.93 5.61
C VAL A 49 -9.99 -13.96 4.61
N MET A 50 -10.43 -12.72 4.52
CA MET A 50 -9.85 -11.71 3.60
C MET A 50 -8.81 -10.81 4.28
N GLN A 51 -8.64 -10.91 5.61
CA GLN A 51 -7.73 -10.01 6.35
C GLN A 51 -6.26 -10.19 5.94
N TRP A 52 -5.85 -11.37 5.49
CA TRP A 52 -4.47 -11.59 5.03
C TRP A 52 -4.09 -10.71 3.82
N LEU A 53 -5.04 -10.39 2.93
CA LEU A 53 -4.80 -9.52 1.76
C LEU A 53 -4.39 -8.11 2.19
N PHE A 54 -4.97 -7.61 3.28
CA PHE A 54 -4.57 -6.32 3.86
C PHE A 54 -3.14 -6.34 4.39
N HIS A 55 -2.69 -7.46 4.98
CA HIS A 55 -1.32 -7.59 5.49
C HIS A 55 -0.27 -7.72 4.39
N ILE A 56 -0.65 -8.16 3.20
CA ILE A 56 0.26 -8.23 2.04
C ILE A 56 0.26 -6.90 1.26
N SER A 57 -0.81 -6.11 1.35
CA SER A 57 -0.91 -4.86 0.59
C SER A 57 0.09 -3.81 1.03
N PHE A 58 1.06 -3.50 0.16
CA PHE A 58 2.00 -2.41 0.39
C PHE A 58 1.32 -1.04 0.40
N LEU A 59 0.18 -0.89 -0.30
CA LEU A 59 -0.58 0.36 -0.33
C LEU A 59 -1.26 0.67 1.00
N LYS A 60 -1.63 -0.35 1.78
CA LYS A 60 -2.09 -0.17 3.15
C LYS A 60 -1.04 0.53 4.01
N TYR A 61 0.17 -0.03 4.04
CA TYR A 61 1.26 0.54 4.83
C TYR A 61 1.69 1.92 4.29
N ALA A 62 1.63 2.13 2.98
CA ALA A 62 1.85 3.44 2.38
C ALA A 62 0.85 4.49 2.88
N LEU A 63 -0.44 4.15 2.90
CA LEU A 63 -1.50 5.05 3.34
C LEU A 63 -1.42 5.32 4.84
N GLN A 64 -1.20 4.28 5.66
CA GLN A 64 -0.97 4.42 7.10
C GLN A 64 0.22 5.36 7.38
N GLY A 65 1.35 5.14 6.70
CA GLY A 65 2.52 6.00 6.84
C GLY A 65 2.26 7.45 6.42
N ALA A 66 1.55 7.67 5.31
CA ALA A 66 1.19 9.01 4.84
C ALA A 66 0.21 9.71 5.79
N ALA A 67 -0.83 9.02 6.24
CA ALA A 67 -1.83 9.55 7.17
C ALA A 67 -1.19 9.95 8.50
N LEU A 68 -0.33 9.09 9.07
CA LEU A 68 0.40 9.40 10.31
C LEU A 68 1.42 10.53 10.14
N ALA A 69 2.09 10.61 8.99
CA ALA A 69 3.04 11.69 8.71
C ALA A 69 2.36 13.07 8.59
N ILE A 70 1.13 13.12 8.07
CA ILE A 70 0.39 14.37 7.85
C ILE A 70 -0.42 14.76 9.10
N PHE A 71 -1.13 13.80 9.70
CA PHE A 71 -2.15 14.04 10.73
C PHE A 71 -1.76 13.51 12.13
N GLY A 72 -0.68 12.74 12.24
CA GLY A 72 -0.23 12.14 13.51
C GLY A 72 0.57 13.09 14.42
N TYR A 73 1.29 12.49 15.37
CA TYR A 73 2.27 13.15 16.25
C TYR A 73 1.80 14.44 16.95
N ASP A 74 0.62 14.40 17.59
CA ASP A 74 0.01 15.52 18.33
C ASP A 74 -0.01 16.85 17.54
N ARG A 75 -0.30 16.76 16.24
CA ARG A 75 -0.53 17.92 15.37
C ARG A 75 -1.57 18.88 15.99
N PRO A 76 -1.29 20.20 16.03
CA PRO A 76 -2.25 21.18 16.50
C PRO A 76 -3.49 21.23 15.60
N ARG A 77 -4.54 21.89 16.11
CA ARG A 77 -5.80 22.06 15.39
C ARG A 77 -5.56 22.70 14.02
N MET A 78 -6.24 22.18 13.00
CA MET A 78 -6.14 22.73 11.65
C MET A 78 -6.95 24.04 11.56
N GLU A 79 -6.45 25.00 10.78
CA GLU A 79 -7.16 26.25 10.50
C GLU A 79 -8.43 25.94 9.70
N CYS A 80 -9.56 26.48 10.15
CA CYS A 80 -10.85 26.28 9.51
C CYS A 80 -11.60 27.63 9.55
N GLU A 81 -11.97 28.16 8.39
CA GLU A 81 -12.66 29.45 8.25
C GLU A 81 -14.17 29.35 8.55
N GLU A 82 -14.73 28.13 8.56
CA GLU A 82 -16.15 27.86 8.77
C GLU A 82 -16.52 27.69 10.26
N THR A 83 -17.74 28.11 10.61
CA THR A 83 -18.27 28.06 11.98
C THR A 83 -18.38 26.63 12.54
N TYR A 84 -18.54 25.64 11.66
CA TYR A 84 -18.55 24.22 12.02
C TYR A 84 -17.54 23.44 11.18
N CYS A 85 -16.61 22.77 11.85
CA CYS A 85 -15.57 21.99 11.18
C CYS A 85 -15.37 20.66 11.92
N HIS A 86 -15.84 19.58 11.31
CA HIS A 86 -15.82 18.24 11.90
C HIS A 86 -14.40 17.70 12.11
N PHE A 87 -13.47 18.09 11.23
CA PHE A 87 -12.09 17.58 11.16
C PHE A 87 -11.02 18.55 11.71
N VAL A 88 -11.41 19.52 12.54
CA VAL A 88 -10.44 20.43 13.21
C VAL A 88 -9.40 19.67 14.01
N LEU A 89 -9.79 18.53 14.61
CA LEU A 89 -8.86 17.62 15.27
C LEU A 89 -8.42 16.52 14.29
N PRO A 90 -7.12 16.46 13.94
CA PRO A 90 -6.57 15.40 13.08
C PRO A 90 -6.85 13.98 13.62
N LYS A 91 -6.91 13.83 14.95
CA LYS A 91 -7.26 12.56 15.61
C LYS A 91 -8.65 12.04 15.25
N LYS A 92 -9.63 12.94 14.99
CA LYS A 92 -10.97 12.52 14.54
C LYS A 92 -10.92 11.96 13.12
N PHE A 93 -10.14 12.57 12.23
CA PHE A 93 -9.94 12.08 10.88
C PHE A 93 -9.25 10.70 10.89
N LEU A 94 -8.17 10.55 11.67
CA LEU A 94 -7.47 9.27 11.84
C LEU A 94 -8.37 8.16 12.42
N LYS A 95 -9.35 8.51 13.25
CA LYS A 95 -10.35 7.57 13.77
C LYS A 95 -11.32 7.12 12.69
N GLU A 96 -11.79 8.04 11.84
CA GLU A 96 -12.74 7.74 10.77
C GLU A 96 -12.12 6.83 9.70
N VAL A 97 -10.84 7.02 9.41
CA VAL A 97 -10.08 6.22 8.42
C VAL A 97 -9.53 4.91 9.04
N ASP A 98 -9.87 4.59 10.30
CA ASP A 98 -9.40 3.41 11.04
C ASP A 98 -7.86 3.28 11.10
N MET A 99 -7.16 4.42 11.22
CA MET A 99 -5.69 4.50 11.28
C MET A 99 -5.17 5.05 12.61
N LEU A 100 -6.03 5.17 13.62
CA LEU A 100 -5.68 5.76 14.91
C LEU A 100 -4.59 4.96 15.66
N GLN A 101 -4.63 3.63 15.55
CA GLN A 101 -3.69 2.71 16.21
C GLN A 101 -2.53 2.28 15.30
N ALA A 102 -2.39 2.90 14.13
CA ALA A 102 -1.31 2.57 13.21
C ALA A 102 0.02 3.14 13.71
N ASP A 103 1.09 2.37 13.54
CA ASP A 103 2.45 2.78 13.89
C ASP A 103 3.26 3.08 12.61
N PHE A 104 3.94 4.23 12.62
CA PHE A 104 4.72 4.68 11.46
C PHE A 104 5.95 3.80 11.22
N VAL A 105 6.63 3.38 12.28
CA VAL A 105 7.83 2.53 12.19
C VAL A 105 7.45 1.17 11.63
N GLN A 106 6.33 0.60 12.09
CA GLN A 106 5.79 -0.65 11.53
C GLN A 106 5.52 -0.53 10.03
N ALA A 107 4.92 0.58 9.58
CA ALA A 107 4.66 0.81 8.16
C ALA A 107 5.96 0.87 7.33
N VAL A 108 6.99 1.56 7.83
CA VAL A 108 8.31 1.65 7.16
C VAL A 108 9.00 0.29 7.08
N ILE A 109 9.00 -0.48 8.16
CA ILE A 109 9.58 -1.83 8.19
C ILE A 109 8.86 -2.74 7.19
N ALA A 110 7.52 -2.75 7.21
CA ALA A 110 6.72 -3.57 6.30
C ALA A 110 6.98 -3.22 4.83
N LEU A 111 6.99 -1.94 4.47
CA LEU A 111 7.31 -1.49 3.11
C LEU A 111 8.71 -1.91 2.66
N THR A 112 9.68 -1.86 3.58
CA THR A 112 11.07 -2.27 3.30
C THR A 112 11.16 -3.77 3.04
N VAL A 113 10.51 -4.58 3.87
CA VAL A 113 10.45 -6.04 3.68
C VAL A 113 9.80 -6.39 2.34
N ILE A 114 8.65 -5.79 2.03
CA ILE A 114 7.92 -6.04 0.79
C ILE A 114 8.74 -5.62 -0.44
N PHE A 115 9.50 -4.51 -0.35
CA PHE A 115 10.42 -4.09 -1.40
C PHE A 115 11.46 -5.17 -1.74
N PHE A 116 12.12 -5.72 -0.72
CA PHE A 116 13.11 -6.78 -0.93
C PHE A 116 12.48 -8.04 -1.51
N VAL A 117 11.29 -8.43 -1.03
CA VAL A 117 10.55 -9.58 -1.55
C VAL A 117 10.25 -9.43 -3.05
N PHE A 118 9.68 -8.30 -3.48
CA PHE A 118 9.38 -8.08 -4.90
C PHE A 118 10.65 -8.02 -5.76
N ARG A 119 11.73 -7.41 -5.26
CA ARG A 119 13.01 -7.35 -5.99
C ARG A 119 13.63 -8.72 -6.17
N VAL A 120 13.67 -9.52 -5.12
CA VAL A 120 14.22 -10.89 -5.16
C VAL A 120 13.35 -11.78 -6.04
N ALA A 121 12.01 -11.70 -5.92
CA ALA A 121 11.09 -12.44 -6.78
C ALA A 121 11.27 -12.09 -8.25
N ALA A 122 11.32 -10.79 -8.59
CA ALA A 122 11.54 -10.34 -9.97
C ALA A 122 12.90 -10.83 -10.51
N PHE A 123 13.95 -10.81 -9.69
CA PHE A 123 15.27 -11.33 -10.07
C PHE A 123 15.22 -12.83 -10.39
N TYR A 124 14.60 -13.64 -9.54
CA TYR A 124 14.48 -15.08 -9.77
C TYR A 124 13.64 -15.41 -11.01
N VAL A 125 12.50 -14.71 -11.21
CA VAL A 125 11.64 -14.88 -12.38
C VAL A 125 12.40 -14.54 -13.67
N MET A 126 13.11 -13.41 -13.70
CA MET A 126 13.94 -13.03 -14.84
C MET A 126 15.04 -14.07 -15.10
N ARG A 127 15.71 -14.55 -14.05
CA ARG A 127 16.78 -15.54 -14.17
C ARG A 127 16.26 -16.89 -14.66
N PHE A 128 15.06 -17.30 -14.27
CA PHE A 128 14.40 -18.51 -14.76
C PHE A 128 14.02 -18.38 -16.24
N ARG A 129 13.41 -17.25 -16.63
CA ARG A 129 13.07 -16.98 -18.04
C ARG A 129 14.28 -16.98 -18.95
N MET A 130 15.42 -16.42 -18.53
CA MET A 130 16.63 -16.44 -19.33
C MET A 130 17.23 -17.84 -19.47
N LYS A 131 17.10 -18.70 -18.45
CA LYS A 131 17.57 -20.09 -18.50
C LYS A 131 16.68 -21.01 -19.35
N ASN A 132 15.37 -20.78 -19.36
CA ASN A 132 14.41 -21.58 -20.13
C ASN A 132 14.24 -21.12 -21.59
N LYS A 133 14.91 -20.05 -22.03
CA LYS A 133 14.92 -19.57 -23.43
C LYS A 133 16.04 -20.22 -24.27
N ILE A 134 16.38 -21.49 -24.01
CA ILE A 134 17.18 -22.34 -24.90
C ILE A 134 16.23 -23.04 -25.86
#